data_AF-A0AAV5D566-F1
#
_entry.id   AF-A0AAV5D566-F1
#
_cell.length_a   1.000
_cell.length_b   1.000
_cell.length_c   1.000
_cell.angle_alpha   90.00
_cell.angle_beta   90.00
_cell.angle_gamma   90.00
#
_symmetry.space_group_name_H-M   'P 1'
#
loop_
_entity.id
_entity.type
_entity.pdbx_description
1 polymer ?
#
loop_
_entity_poly.entity_id
_entity_poly.type
_entity_poly.pdbx_seq_one_letter_code
_entity_poly.pdbx_strand_id
1 'polypeptide(L)'
;MFGPVRKSVFPCFAEHFAAKSRPVSEQVMVLQNIGTSVLVSPNQLPELHQLLVEAAKLLNTEAPDLYIRQNPVPNAYTLAINGKKPFIVIHTSLVELLTRKELQAVLAHELGHLKCDHGVWLTFANILTMGAYTVPGFGMVAGFLEEQLYRWLRAAELTCDRAALLVVQDPKVVISVLMKLAGGCPSLADQLNVDAFLEQARSYDKAASNPVGWYIRLECCYP
;
A
#
# COMPACT_ATOMS: atom_id res chain seq x y z
N MET A 1 9.95 36.61 -7.72
CA MET A 1 10.45 36.82 -6.35
C MET A 1 9.45 36.21 -5.38
N PHE A 2 9.69 34.99 -4.91
CA PHE A 2 9.05 34.46 -3.70
C PHE A 2 10.18 33.81 -2.89
N GLY A 3 10.49 34.42 -1.75
CA GLY A 3 11.63 34.04 -0.92
C GLY A 3 11.39 32.75 -0.13
N PRO A 4 12.44 32.18 0.49
CA PRO A 4 12.35 30.94 1.25
C PRO A 4 11.58 31.15 2.56
N VAL A 5 10.63 30.26 2.83
CA VAL A 5 9.94 30.15 4.12
C VAL A 5 10.95 29.67 5.17
N ARG A 6 11.25 30.51 6.16
CA ARG A 6 12.15 30.20 7.28
C ARG A 6 11.62 28.98 8.05
N LYS A 7 12.44 27.92 8.14
CA LYS A 7 12.27 26.86 9.15
C LYS A 7 12.43 27.48 10.53
N SER A 8 11.41 27.36 11.37
CA SER A 8 11.42 27.84 12.75
C SER A 8 12.50 27.12 13.57
N VAL A 9 13.29 27.90 14.28
CA VAL A 9 14.35 27.49 15.21
C VAL A 9 13.70 27.05 16.52
N PHE A 10 13.63 25.73 16.76
CA PHE A 10 13.51 25.13 18.10
C PHE A 10 14.53 23.99 18.19
N PRO A 11 15.61 24.10 18.98
CA PRO A 11 16.74 23.18 18.90
C PRO A 11 16.64 22.00 19.89
N CYS A 12 16.98 20.82 19.38
CA CYS A 12 17.61 19.67 20.07
C CYS A 12 16.79 18.86 21.12
N PHE A 13 15.92 19.46 21.94
CA PHE A 13 15.27 18.72 23.04
C PHE A 13 14.06 17.88 22.60
N ALA A 14 13.27 18.36 21.63
CA ALA A 14 12.11 17.64 21.10
C ALA A 14 12.51 16.40 20.27
N GLU A 15 13.62 16.47 19.53
CA GLU A 15 14.17 15.35 18.77
C GLU A 15 14.72 14.25 19.70
N HIS A 16 15.31 14.62 20.84
CA HIS A 16 15.89 13.67 21.78
C HIS A 16 14.83 12.86 22.55
N PHE A 17 13.67 13.48 22.86
CA PHE A 17 12.53 12.77 23.46
C PHE A 17 11.79 11.90 22.43
N ALA A 18 11.58 12.39 21.20
CA ALA A 18 10.98 11.61 20.11
C ALA A 18 11.86 10.41 19.67
N ALA A 19 13.18 10.53 19.75
CA ALA A 19 14.10 9.42 19.48
C ALA A 19 14.03 8.30 20.54
N LYS A 20 13.66 8.64 21.78
CA LYS A 20 13.67 7.72 22.93
C LYS A 20 12.35 6.97 23.12
N SER A 21 11.27 7.42 22.48
CA SER A 21 9.94 6.81 22.49
C SER A 21 9.55 6.20 21.14
N ARG A 22 10.52 5.71 20.35
CA ARG A 22 10.20 4.89 19.17
C ARG A 22 9.58 3.58 19.64
N PRO A 23 8.45 3.13 19.08
CA PRO A 23 7.92 1.82 19.39
C PRO A 23 8.98 0.77 19.08
N VAL A 24 9.35 -0.07 20.05
CA VAL A 24 10.32 -1.17 19.87
C VAL A 24 9.92 -2.05 18.69
N SER A 25 8.61 -2.18 18.43
CA SER A 25 8.03 -2.89 17.29
C SER A 25 8.49 -2.35 15.92
N GLU A 26 8.55 -1.03 15.72
CA GLU A 26 9.02 -0.43 14.46
C GLU A 26 10.48 -0.76 14.21
N GLN A 27 11.32 -0.68 15.26
CA GLN A 27 12.75 -1.00 15.13
C GLN A 27 12.98 -2.48 14.83
N VAL A 28 12.22 -3.37 15.48
CA VAL A 28 12.28 -4.81 15.22
C VAL A 28 11.86 -5.12 13.80
N MET A 29 10.75 -4.53 13.31
CA MET A 29 10.26 -4.78 11.95
C MET A 29 11.26 -4.32 10.88
N VAL A 30 11.92 -3.17 11.09
CA VAL A 30 12.99 -2.68 10.22
C VAL A 30 14.17 -3.66 10.21
N LEU A 31 14.66 -4.06 11.37
CA LEU A 31 15.81 -4.95 11.48
C LEU A 31 15.53 -6.34 10.89
N GLN A 32 14.32 -6.88 11.10
CA GLN A 32 13.90 -8.14 10.51
C GLN A 32 13.82 -8.05 8.99
N ASN A 33 13.21 -7.00 8.45
CA ASN A 33 13.09 -6.84 7.00
C ASN A 33 14.45 -6.63 6.34
N ILE A 34 15.33 -5.81 6.91
CA ILE A 34 16.70 -5.63 6.42
C ILE A 34 17.51 -6.94 6.52
N GLY A 35 17.35 -7.71 7.60
CA GLY A 35 18.12 -8.94 7.83
C GLY A 35 17.65 -10.16 7.03
N THR A 36 16.45 -10.14 6.46
CA THR A 36 15.84 -11.31 5.79
C THR A 36 15.45 -11.06 4.32
N SER A 37 15.81 -9.90 3.78
CA SER A 37 15.46 -9.50 2.41
C SER A 37 16.68 -9.06 1.62
N VAL A 38 16.60 -9.12 0.30
CA VAL A 38 17.67 -8.69 -0.60
C VAL A 38 17.39 -7.26 -1.06
N LEU A 39 18.35 -6.35 -0.87
CA LEU A 39 18.24 -4.96 -1.30
C LEU A 39 18.34 -4.83 -2.82
N VAL A 40 17.36 -4.20 -3.45
CA VAL A 40 17.37 -3.89 -4.88
C VAL A 40 18.20 -2.64 -5.14
N SER A 41 19.08 -2.68 -6.13
CA SER A 41 19.98 -1.58 -6.49
C SER A 41 20.33 -1.63 -7.99
N PRO A 42 21.00 -0.60 -8.55
CA PRO A 42 21.48 -0.65 -9.94
C PRO A 42 22.39 -1.84 -10.25
N ASN A 43 23.07 -2.39 -9.24
CA ASN A 43 23.99 -3.53 -9.38
C ASN A 43 23.37 -4.87 -8.96
N GLN A 44 22.15 -4.85 -8.41
CA GLN A 44 21.46 -6.04 -7.90
C GLN A 44 19.96 -5.92 -8.19
N LEU A 45 19.46 -6.74 -9.12
CA LEU A 45 18.09 -6.65 -9.66
C LEU A 45 17.83 -5.29 -10.38
N PRO A 46 18.66 -4.92 -11.38
CA PRO A 46 18.62 -3.61 -12.02
C PRO A 46 17.27 -3.28 -12.68
N GLU A 47 16.57 -4.29 -13.21
CA GLU A 47 15.28 -4.09 -13.86
C GLU A 47 14.20 -3.64 -12.86
N LEU A 48 14.12 -4.29 -11.69
CA LEU A 48 13.20 -3.87 -10.62
C LEU A 48 13.54 -2.48 -10.11
N HIS A 49 14.84 -2.19 -9.96
CA HIS A 49 15.32 -0.87 -9.57
C HIS A 49 14.86 0.21 -10.56
N GLN A 50 14.98 -0.06 -11.87
CA GLN A 50 14.52 0.87 -12.91
C GLN A 50 13.03 1.14 -12.84
N LEU A 51 12.20 0.10 -12.67
CA LEU A 51 10.74 0.26 -12.57
C LEU A 51 10.34 1.19 -11.43
N LEU A 52 10.98 1.02 -10.26
CA LEU A 52 10.75 1.87 -9.09
C LEU A 52 11.15 3.31 -9.36
N VAL A 53 12.36 3.53 -9.89
CA VAL A 53 12.90 4.88 -10.14
C VAL A 53 12.06 5.63 -11.18
N GLU A 54 11.62 4.94 -12.24
CA GLU A 54 10.73 5.50 -13.25
C GLU A 54 9.37 5.87 -12.65
N ALA A 55 8.76 4.98 -11.87
CA ALA A 55 7.50 5.25 -11.19
C ALA A 55 7.61 6.43 -10.22
N ALA A 56 8.66 6.47 -9.40
CA ALA A 56 8.93 7.56 -8.46
C ALA A 56 9.11 8.90 -9.19
N LYS A 57 9.83 8.91 -10.31
CA LYS A 57 10.01 10.08 -11.16
C LYS A 57 8.68 10.58 -11.73
N LEU A 58 7.84 9.70 -12.26
CA LEU A 58 6.53 10.05 -12.81
C LEU A 58 5.57 10.58 -11.73
N LEU A 59 5.66 10.03 -10.52
CA LEU A 59 4.89 10.50 -9.37
C LEU A 59 5.52 11.71 -8.67
N ASN A 60 6.66 12.23 -9.14
CA ASN A 60 7.39 13.34 -8.51
C ASN A 60 7.64 13.10 -7.02
N THR A 61 8.16 11.92 -6.69
CA THR A 61 8.57 11.53 -5.34
C THR A 61 10.00 10.98 -5.35
N GLU A 62 10.67 11.00 -4.21
CA GLU A 62 11.96 10.32 -4.05
C GLU A 62 11.75 8.80 -4.05
N ALA A 63 12.65 8.07 -4.71
CA ALA A 63 12.60 6.62 -4.72
C ALA A 63 13.00 6.06 -3.33
N PRO A 64 12.10 5.33 -2.65
CA PRO A 64 12.43 4.64 -1.40
C PRO A 64 13.42 3.49 -1.67
N ASP A 65 13.95 2.88 -0.61
CA ASP A 65 14.67 1.62 -0.80
C ASP A 65 13.67 0.51 -1.16
N LEU A 66 14.09 -0.47 -1.97
CA LEU A 66 13.26 -1.60 -2.35
C LEU A 66 13.94 -2.89 -1.95
N TYR A 67 13.21 -3.77 -1.30
CA TYR A 67 13.68 -5.09 -0.89
C TYR A 67 12.83 -6.18 -1.52
N ILE A 68 13.47 -7.27 -1.93
CA ILE A 68 12.77 -8.50 -2.29
C ILE A 68 12.86 -9.51 -1.14
N ARG A 69 11.72 -10.08 -0.76
CA ARG A 69 11.61 -11.06 0.32
C ARG A 69 11.09 -12.37 -0.22
N GLN A 70 11.74 -13.47 0.13
CA GLN A 70 11.25 -14.80 -0.21
C GLN A 70 9.97 -15.05 0.59
N ASN A 71 8.86 -15.22 -0.12
CA ASN A 71 7.57 -15.55 0.48
C ASN A 71 6.62 -16.10 -0.61
N PRO A 72 5.97 -17.26 -0.38
CA PRO A 72 5.05 -17.85 -1.35
C PRO A 72 3.72 -17.10 -1.49
N VAL A 73 3.36 -16.24 -0.55
CA VAL A 73 2.11 -15.45 -0.60
C VAL A 73 2.37 -14.13 -1.33
N PRO A 74 1.68 -13.84 -2.46
CA PRO A 74 1.85 -12.59 -3.18
C PRO A 74 1.51 -11.39 -2.29
N ASN A 75 2.49 -10.52 -2.04
CA ASN A 75 2.28 -9.28 -1.30
C ASN A 75 3.37 -8.25 -1.59
N ALA A 76 3.01 -6.98 -1.51
CA ALA A 76 3.92 -5.85 -1.42
C ALA A 76 3.42 -4.93 -0.30
N TYR A 77 4.33 -4.24 0.36
CA TYR A 77 3.95 -3.26 1.37
C TYR A 77 5.02 -2.20 1.54
N THR A 78 4.58 -1.04 2.00
CA THR A 78 5.43 0.10 2.28
C THR A 78 5.55 0.40 3.76
N LEU A 79 6.77 0.64 4.22
CA LEU A 79 7.05 1.09 5.58
C LEU A 79 7.66 2.49 5.57
N ALA A 80 6.88 3.45 6.07
CA ALA A 80 7.34 4.79 6.40
C ALA A 80 7.71 4.85 7.87
N ILE A 81 8.95 5.26 8.17
CA ILE A 81 9.45 5.42 9.54
C ILE A 81 9.93 6.84 9.72
N ASN A 82 9.49 7.48 10.80
CA ASN A 82 9.84 8.86 11.07
C ASN A 82 11.37 9.02 11.24
N GLY A 83 11.97 9.91 10.45
CA GLY A 83 13.41 10.18 10.47
C GLY A 83 14.30 9.13 9.80
N LYS A 84 13.74 8.17 9.05
CA LYS A 84 14.50 7.26 8.19
C LYS A 84 13.96 7.30 6.77
N LYS A 85 14.79 6.84 5.82
CA LYS A 85 14.35 6.65 4.45
C LYS A 85 13.25 5.57 4.44
N PRO A 86 12.09 5.82 3.81
CA PRO A 86 11.06 4.80 3.64
C PRO A 86 11.57 3.67 2.75
N PHE A 87 10.97 2.48 2.89
CA PHE A 87 11.26 1.36 2.03
C PHE A 87 10.01 0.56 1.66
N ILE A 88 10.07 -0.08 0.51
CA ILE A 88 9.07 -0.99 -0.03
C ILE A 88 9.64 -2.41 0.05
N VAL A 89 8.79 -3.38 0.40
CA VAL A 89 9.12 -4.80 0.32
C VAL A 89 8.20 -5.45 -0.69
N ILE A 90 8.75 -6.22 -1.63
CA ILE A 90 8.00 -7.04 -2.57
C ILE A 90 8.31 -8.53 -2.34
N HIS A 91 7.29 -9.37 -2.36
CA HIS A 91 7.48 -10.82 -2.25
C HIS A 91 7.89 -11.44 -3.58
N THR A 92 8.71 -12.49 -3.55
CA THR A 92 9.13 -13.25 -4.73
C THR A 92 7.95 -13.79 -5.55
N SER A 93 6.88 -14.21 -4.88
CA SER A 93 5.65 -14.69 -5.52
C SER A 93 4.94 -13.64 -6.39
N LEU A 94 5.04 -12.34 -6.07
CA LEU A 94 4.54 -11.29 -6.98
C LEU A 94 5.42 -11.15 -8.21
N VAL A 95 6.73 -11.22 -8.03
CA VAL A 95 7.70 -11.11 -9.14
C VAL A 95 7.53 -12.26 -10.13
N GLU A 96 7.17 -13.45 -9.65
CA GLU A 96 6.86 -14.60 -10.50
C GLU A 96 5.49 -14.52 -11.18
N LEU A 97 4.50 -13.91 -10.53
CA LEU A 97 3.12 -13.85 -11.02
C LEU A 97 2.87 -12.72 -12.03
N LEU A 98 3.54 -11.58 -11.85
CA LEU A 98 3.24 -10.34 -12.56
C LEU A 98 4.26 -10.06 -13.66
N THR A 99 3.77 -9.54 -14.78
CA THR A 99 4.60 -8.99 -15.84
C THR A 99 5.33 -7.73 -15.37
N ARG A 100 6.36 -7.31 -16.11
CA ARG A 100 7.14 -6.10 -15.82
C ARG A 100 6.27 -4.84 -15.63
N LYS A 101 5.24 -4.66 -16.48
CA LYS A 101 4.34 -3.49 -16.43
C LYS A 101 3.37 -3.57 -15.24
N GLU A 102 2.90 -4.77 -14.91
CA GLU A 102 2.07 -5.03 -13.72
C GLU A 102 2.86 -4.83 -12.42
N LEU A 103 4.13 -5.27 -12.36
CA LEU A 103 5.03 -4.97 -11.24
C LEU A 103 5.23 -3.46 -11.06
N GLN A 104 5.37 -2.70 -12.16
CA GLN A 104 5.46 -1.25 -12.09
C GLN A 104 4.18 -0.62 -11.53
N ALA A 105 3.01 -1.17 -11.87
CA ALA A 105 1.73 -0.73 -11.30
C ALA A 105 1.69 -0.95 -9.78
N VAL A 106 2.13 -2.12 -9.30
CA VAL A 106 2.20 -2.41 -7.85
C VAL A 106 3.18 -1.45 -7.15
N LEU A 107 4.38 -1.26 -7.70
CA LEU A 107 5.34 -0.31 -7.11
C LEU A 107 4.79 1.13 -7.09
N ALA A 108 4.06 1.53 -8.13
CA ALA A 108 3.42 2.83 -8.20
C ALA A 108 2.25 2.99 -7.21
N HIS A 109 1.49 1.92 -6.97
CA HIS A 109 0.47 1.87 -5.91
C HIS A 109 1.10 2.07 -4.53
N GLU A 110 2.18 1.34 -4.22
CA GLU A 110 2.95 1.47 -2.98
C GLU A 110 3.56 2.87 -2.79
N LEU A 111 4.10 3.46 -3.87
CA LEU A 111 4.56 4.85 -3.88
C LEU A 111 3.41 5.85 -3.64
N GLY A 112 2.18 5.51 -4.05
CA GLY A 112 0.97 6.27 -3.74
C GLY A 112 0.74 6.37 -2.23
N HIS A 113 0.92 5.27 -1.50
CA HIS A 113 0.83 5.28 -0.04
C HIS A 113 1.88 6.19 0.59
N LEU A 114 3.12 6.20 0.09
CA LEU A 114 4.15 7.11 0.57
C LEU A 114 3.84 8.56 0.27
N LYS A 115 3.47 8.86 -0.98
CA LYS A 115 3.24 10.22 -1.44
C LYS A 115 2.08 10.90 -0.69
N CYS A 116 1.09 10.12 -0.28
CA CYS A 116 -0.08 10.61 0.43
C CYS A 116 -0.01 10.33 1.95
N ASP A 117 1.15 9.93 2.49
CA ASP A 117 1.38 9.65 3.91
C ASP A 117 0.36 8.67 4.53
N HIS A 118 -0.05 7.66 3.75
CA HIS A 118 -1.07 6.70 4.18
C HIS A 118 -0.59 5.72 5.27
N GLY A 119 0.73 5.56 5.45
CA GLY A 119 1.33 4.57 6.36
C GLY A 119 0.99 4.73 7.85
N VAL A 120 0.48 5.89 8.27
CA VAL A 120 0.14 6.18 9.68
C VAL A 120 -1.12 5.44 10.14
N TRP A 121 -2.03 5.08 9.24
CA TRP A 121 -3.41 4.72 9.62
C TRP A 121 -3.64 3.22 9.87
N LEU A 122 -2.81 2.34 9.31
CA LEU A 122 -2.86 0.89 9.60
C LEU A 122 -2.56 0.59 11.07
N THR A 123 -1.65 1.36 11.68
CA THR A 123 -1.30 1.24 13.10
C THR A 123 -2.44 1.75 14.00
N PHE A 124 -3.13 2.82 13.61
CA PHE A 124 -4.30 3.32 14.35
C PHE A 124 -5.50 2.36 14.27
N ALA A 125 -5.72 1.69 13.13
CA ALA A 125 -6.78 0.68 12.98
C ALA A 125 -6.60 -0.46 13.96
N ASN A 126 -5.39 -1.04 14.02
CA ASN A 126 -5.09 -2.14 14.93
C ASN A 126 -5.22 -1.76 16.42
N ILE A 127 -4.89 -0.51 16.79
CA ILE A 127 -5.01 -0.03 18.18
C ILE A 127 -6.47 0.17 18.59
N LEU A 128 -7.33 0.66 17.68
CA LEU A 128 -8.77 0.83 17.92
C LEU A 128 -9.46 -0.52 18.16
N THR A 129 -9.17 -1.53 17.33
CA THR A 129 -9.81 -2.85 17.40
C THR A 129 -9.43 -3.63 18.67
N MET A 130 -8.20 -3.46 19.20
CA MET A 130 -7.70 -4.31 20.30
C MET A 130 -8.11 -3.87 21.72
N GLY A 131 -8.62 -2.65 21.91
CA GLY A 131 -8.88 -2.10 23.24
C GLY A 131 -10.21 -1.38 23.45
N ALA A 132 -10.89 -0.93 22.38
CA ALA A 132 -12.07 -0.08 22.52
C ALA A 132 -13.35 -0.86 22.90
N TYR A 133 -13.42 -2.15 22.56
CA TYR A 133 -14.60 -3.00 22.82
C TYR A 133 -14.71 -3.53 24.25
N THR A 134 -13.66 -3.40 25.07
CA THR A 134 -13.65 -3.91 26.45
C THR A 134 -14.17 -2.89 27.47
N VAL A 135 -14.38 -1.63 27.07
CA VAL A 135 -14.87 -0.56 27.93
C VAL A 135 -16.40 -0.43 27.81
N PRO A 136 -17.17 -0.66 28.89
CA PRO A 136 -18.63 -0.55 28.86
C PRO A 136 -19.10 0.82 28.39
N GLY A 137 -19.99 0.86 27.39
CA GLY A 137 -20.51 2.10 26.80
C GLY A 137 -19.65 2.71 25.69
N PHE A 138 -18.40 2.26 25.51
CA PHE A 138 -17.51 2.77 24.45
C PHE A 138 -17.68 2.00 23.12
N GLY A 139 -18.32 0.83 23.13
CA GLY A 139 -18.48 -0.03 21.94
C GLY A 139 -19.22 0.64 20.77
N MET A 140 -20.22 1.49 21.02
CA MET A 140 -20.93 2.21 19.95
C MET A 140 -20.06 3.30 19.31
N VAL A 141 -19.26 3.99 20.12
CA VAL A 141 -18.31 5.02 19.63
C VAL A 141 -17.15 4.34 18.88
N ALA A 142 -16.65 3.22 19.40
CA ALA A 142 -15.62 2.41 18.77
C ALA A 142 -16.07 1.92 17.39
N GLY A 143 -17.29 1.36 17.28
CA GLY A 143 -17.85 0.90 16.00
C GLY A 143 -18.00 2.01 14.97
N PHE A 144 -18.46 3.20 15.38
CA PHE A 144 -18.53 4.36 14.48
C PHE A 144 -17.14 4.81 14.00
N LEU A 145 -16.15 4.89 14.89
CA LEU A 145 -14.79 5.28 14.52
C LEU A 145 -14.13 4.24 13.60
N GLU A 146 -14.39 2.96 13.84
CA GLU A 146 -13.91 1.85 13.02
C GLU A 146 -14.49 1.94 11.60
N GLU A 147 -15.81 2.16 11.45
CA GLU A 147 -16.43 2.35 10.13
C GLU A 147 -15.80 3.52 9.37
N GLN A 148 -15.62 4.66 10.03
CA GLN A 148 -15.04 5.85 9.40
C GLN A 148 -13.58 5.63 9.00
N LEU A 149 -12.83 4.85 9.78
CA LEU A 149 -11.46 4.48 9.47
C LEU A 149 -11.39 3.53 8.27
N TYR A 150 -12.25 2.52 8.18
CA TYR A 150 -12.31 1.65 7.00
C TYR A 150 -12.68 2.42 5.72
N ARG A 151 -13.58 3.40 5.83
CA ARG A 151 -13.91 4.30 4.70
C ARG A 151 -12.72 5.13 4.26
N TRP A 152 -11.94 5.64 5.22
CA TRP A 152 -10.70 6.36 4.93
C TRP A 152 -9.66 5.44 4.27
N LEU A 153 -9.45 4.23 4.81
CA LEU A 153 -8.52 3.24 4.25
C LEU A 153 -8.89 2.92 2.79
N ARG A 154 -10.17 2.72 2.49
CA ARG A 154 -10.62 2.49 1.11
C ARG A 154 -10.35 3.69 0.19
N ALA A 155 -10.58 4.90 0.65
CA ALA A 155 -10.26 6.09 -0.14
C ALA A 155 -8.75 6.23 -0.39
N ALA A 156 -7.93 5.77 0.55
CA ALA A 156 -6.48 5.69 0.40
C ALA A 156 -6.09 4.68 -0.70
N GLU A 157 -6.65 3.47 -0.69
CA GLU A 157 -6.45 2.45 -1.76
C GLU A 157 -6.81 3.01 -3.15
N LEU A 158 -7.98 3.65 -3.29
CA LEU A 158 -8.40 4.27 -4.56
C LEU A 158 -7.42 5.38 -5.02
N THR A 159 -6.82 6.09 -4.07
CA THR A 159 -5.79 7.10 -4.38
C THR A 159 -4.51 6.44 -4.87
N CYS A 160 -4.12 5.31 -4.30
CA CYS A 160 -2.98 4.50 -4.73
C CYS A 160 -3.20 3.85 -6.10
N ASP A 161 -4.40 3.37 -6.39
CA ASP A 161 -4.74 2.84 -7.73
C ASP A 161 -4.70 3.92 -8.81
N ARG A 162 -5.07 5.16 -8.46
CA ARG A 162 -4.87 6.31 -9.36
C ARG A 162 -3.39 6.59 -9.58
N ALA A 163 -2.54 6.46 -8.56
CA ALA A 163 -1.10 6.58 -8.72
C ALA A 163 -0.54 5.50 -9.66
N ALA A 164 -0.99 4.25 -9.50
CA ALA A 164 -0.66 3.16 -10.41
C ALA A 164 -1.05 3.48 -11.85
N LEU A 165 -2.30 3.91 -12.08
CA LEU A 165 -2.82 4.28 -13.40
C LEU A 165 -2.05 5.44 -14.03
N LEU A 166 -1.67 6.45 -13.23
CA LEU A 166 -0.85 7.57 -13.71
C LEU A 166 0.54 7.13 -14.18
N VAL A 167 1.11 6.07 -13.60
CA VAL A 167 2.41 5.54 -14.02
C VAL A 167 2.26 4.65 -15.25
N VAL A 168 1.33 3.70 -15.25
CA VAL A 168 1.25 2.69 -16.33
C VAL A 168 0.43 3.12 -17.55
N GLN A 169 -0.38 4.19 -17.41
CA GLN A 169 -1.19 4.79 -18.47
C GLN A 169 -2.14 3.81 -19.19
N ASP A 170 -2.50 2.72 -18.53
CA ASP A 170 -3.33 1.66 -19.09
C ASP A 170 -4.17 1.00 -17.99
N PRO A 171 -5.50 1.24 -17.97
CA PRO A 171 -6.36 0.68 -16.94
C PRO A 171 -6.42 -0.85 -16.98
N LYS A 172 -6.24 -1.48 -18.15
CA LYS A 172 -6.26 -2.96 -18.25
C LYS A 172 -5.11 -3.58 -17.47
N VAL A 173 -3.97 -2.90 -17.35
CA VAL A 173 -2.83 -3.37 -16.54
C VAL A 173 -3.18 -3.37 -15.06
N VAL A 174 -3.77 -2.28 -14.56
CA VAL A 174 -4.17 -2.18 -13.14
C VAL A 174 -5.24 -3.21 -12.81
N ILE A 175 -6.24 -3.39 -13.68
CA ILE A 175 -7.27 -4.42 -13.53
C ILE A 175 -6.66 -5.82 -13.57
N SER A 176 -5.67 -6.05 -14.45
CA SER A 176 -4.97 -7.34 -14.54
C SER A 176 -4.21 -7.68 -13.26
N VAL A 177 -3.57 -6.69 -12.62
CA VAL A 177 -2.95 -6.86 -11.29
C VAL A 177 -3.99 -7.35 -10.27
N LEU A 178 -5.11 -6.62 -10.13
CA LEU A 178 -6.15 -6.95 -9.16
C LEU A 178 -6.76 -8.34 -9.42
N MET A 179 -7.01 -8.67 -10.68
CA MET A 179 -7.47 -10.00 -11.10
C MET A 179 -6.48 -11.10 -10.69
N LYS A 180 -5.18 -10.90 -10.95
CA LYS A 180 -4.13 -11.85 -10.58
C LYS A 180 -3.95 -11.96 -9.06
N LEU A 181 -4.13 -10.89 -8.31
CA LEU A 181 -4.14 -10.93 -6.85
C LEU A 181 -5.36 -11.68 -6.29
N ALA A 182 -6.51 -11.56 -6.95
CA ALA A 182 -7.75 -12.20 -6.50
C ALA A 182 -7.75 -13.73 -6.68
N GLY A 183 -7.05 -14.25 -7.69
CA GLY A 183 -7.06 -15.70 -7.95
C GLY A 183 -6.01 -16.21 -8.94
N GLY A 184 -5.01 -15.40 -9.28
CA GLY A 184 -3.95 -15.79 -10.20
C GLY A 184 -2.86 -16.60 -9.52
N CYS A 185 -2.26 -17.49 -10.30
CA CYS A 185 -0.99 -18.13 -9.98
C CYS A 185 -0.14 -18.23 -11.26
N PRO A 186 1.18 -18.40 -11.18
CA PRO A 186 2.04 -18.38 -12.36
C PRO A 186 1.62 -19.37 -13.47
N SER A 187 1.04 -20.51 -13.12
CA SER A 187 0.59 -21.52 -14.10
C SER A 187 -0.76 -21.20 -14.77
N LEU A 188 -1.58 -20.32 -14.19
CA LEU A 188 -2.89 -19.94 -14.71
C LEU A 188 -2.94 -18.50 -15.23
N ALA A 189 -1.92 -17.69 -14.95
CA ALA A 189 -1.90 -16.25 -15.26
C ALA A 189 -2.20 -15.93 -16.73
N ASP A 190 -1.72 -16.76 -17.66
CA ASP A 190 -1.92 -16.57 -19.11
C ASP A 190 -3.33 -16.94 -19.59
N GLN A 191 -4.10 -17.68 -18.78
CA GLN A 191 -5.49 -18.06 -19.09
C GLN A 191 -6.50 -17.04 -18.57
N LEU A 192 -6.06 -16.09 -17.72
CA LEU A 192 -6.94 -15.08 -17.14
C LEU A 192 -7.31 -14.02 -18.18
N ASN A 193 -8.58 -13.63 -18.19
CA ASN A 193 -9.13 -12.67 -19.15
C ASN A 193 -9.70 -11.46 -18.42
N VAL A 194 -9.10 -10.30 -18.67
CA VAL A 194 -9.50 -9.02 -18.07
C VAL A 194 -10.93 -8.64 -18.41
N ASP A 195 -11.37 -8.86 -19.66
CA ASP A 195 -12.72 -8.49 -20.09
C ASP A 195 -13.78 -9.38 -19.42
N ALA A 196 -13.51 -10.68 -19.24
CA ALA A 196 -14.35 -11.59 -18.47
C ALA A 196 -14.40 -11.22 -16.97
N PHE A 197 -13.28 -10.81 -16.39
CA PHE A 197 -13.23 -10.31 -15.00
C PHE A 197 -14.05 -9.02 -14.84
N LEU A 198 -14.03 -8.13 -15.84
CA LEU A 198 -14.90 -6.94 -15.86
C LEU A 198 -16.39 -7.28 -16.05
N GLU A 199 -16.73 -8.34 -16.79
CA GLU A 199 -18.10 -8.84 -16.86
C GLU A 199 -18.57 -9.39 -15.51
N GLN A 200 -17.71 -10.15 -14.82
CA GLN A 200 -17.96 -10.59 -13.45
C GLN A 200 -18.23 -9.38 -12.55
N ALA A 201 -17.46 -8.30 -12.69
CA ALA A 201 -17.69 -7.07 -11.93
C ALA A 201 -19.05 -6.43 -12.19
N ARG A 202 -19.44 -6.30 -13.45
CA ARG A 202 -20.77 -5.80 -13.81
C ARG A 202 -21.89 -6.71 -13.29
N SER A 203 -21.66 -8.01 -13.18
CA SER A 203 -22.63 -8.95 -12.63
C SER A 203 -22.81 -8.76 -11.11
N TYR A 204 -21.72 -8.48 -10.39
CA TYR A 204 -21.75 -8.12 -8.97
C TYR A 204 -22.54 -6.83 -8.75
N ASP A 205 -22.32 -5.78 -9.54
CA ASP A 205 -23.06 -4.51 -9.40
C ASP A 205 -24.58 -4.69 -9.52
N LYS A 206 -25.01 -5.53 -10.46
CA LYS A 206 -26.42 -5.89 -10.63
C LYS A 206 -26.94 -6.66 -9.42
N ALA A 207 -26.22 -7.68 -8.97
CA ALA A 207 -26.61 -8.49 -7.82
C ALA A 207 -26.66 -7.66 -6.53
N ALA A 208 -25.74 -6.71 -6.37
CA ALA A 208 -25.64 -5.84 -5.20
C ALA A 208 -26.63 -4.67 -5.23
N SER A 209 -27.46 -4.51 -6.27
CA SER A 209 -28.47 -3.44 -6.41
C SER A 209 -29.72 -3.67 -5.56
N ASN A 210 -29.52 -4.12 -4.32
CA ASN A 210 -30.53 -4.31 -3.28
C ASN A 210 -29.99 -3.75 -1.94
N PRO A 211 -30.84 -3.56 -0.91
CA PRO A 211 -30.40 -2.95 0.35
C PRO A 211 -29.22 -3.69 1.03
N VAL A 212 -29.20 -5.02 0.97
CA VAL A 212 -28.11 -5.84 1.52
C VAL A 212 -26.83 -5.62 0.71
N GLY A 213 -26.92 -5.60 -0.62
CA GLY A 213 -25.79 -5.32 -1.50
C GLY A 213 -25.25 -3.89 -1.37
N TRP A 214 -26.09 -2.91 -1.00
CA TRP A 214 -25.62 -1.56 -0.67
C TRP A 214 -24.78 -1.55 0.61
N TYR A 215 -25.20 -2.30 1.63
CA TYR A 215 -24.45 -2.47 2.87
C TYR A 215 -23.13 -3.24 2.64
N ILE A 216 -23.14 -4.34 1.89
CA ILE A 216 -21.94 -5.10 1.56
C ILE A 216 -20.96 -4.27 0.72
N ARG A 217 -21.44 -3.38 -0.17
CA ARG A 217 -20.57 -2.45 -0.90
C ARG A 217 -19.85 -1.47 0.02
N LEU A 218 -20.37 -1.17 1.20
CA LEU A 218 -19.64 -0.40 2.21
C LEU A 218 -18.55 -1.24 2.91
N GLU A 219 -18.63 -2.57 2.90
CA GLU A 219 -17.67 -3.46 3.56
C GLU A 219 -16.62 -4.06 2.61
N CYS A 220 -16.98 -4.39 1.37
CA CYS A 220 -16.04 -4.94 0.37
C CYS A 220 -15.34 -3.83 -0.43
N CYS A 221 -14.01 -3.87 -0.49
CA CYS A 221 -13.24 -3.12 -1.49
C CYS A 221 -13.60 -3.66 -2.88
N TYR A 222 -14.27 -2.84 -3.68
CA TYR A 222 -14.44 -3.07 -5.10
C TYR A 222 -13.55 -2.07 -5.86
N PRO A 223 -12.76 -2.51 -6.86
CA PRO A 223 -12.00 -1.61 -7.73
C PRO A 223 -12.88 -0.85 -8.74
#